data_AF-A0A7X4GGC5-F1
#
_entry.id   AF-A0A7X4GGC5-F1
#
_cell.length_a   1.000
_cell.length_b   1.000
_cell.length_c   1.000
_cell.angle_alpha   90.00
_cell.angle_beta   90.00
_cell.angle_gamma   90.00
#
_symmetry.space_group_name_H-M   'P 1'
#
loop_
_entity.id
_entity.type
_entity.pdbx_description
1 polymer ?
#
loop_
_entity_poly.entity_id
_entity_poly.type
_entity_poly.pdbx_seq_one_letter_code
_entity_poly.pdbx_strand_id
1 'polypeptide(L)'
;MALPRRIPKQRNRSDRWRSQAHCTFVRSHHCSVPGCDNMPIEVAHVRSGSDAGMGRKPSDWFTISLCRDHHSEQHNVGEASFAERHGIDLHALAAEFAAESPKAAEIRLEQKERRHG
;
A
#
# COMPACT_ATOMS: atom_id res chain seq x y z
N MET A 1 16.39 16.03 32.28
CA MET A 1 15.98 17.22 31.51
C MET A 1 14.75 16.86 30.71
N ALA A 2 13.72 17.71 30.69
CA ALA A 2 12.49 17.47 29.93
C ALA A 2 12.62 18.04 28.50
N LEU A 3 12.10 17.33 27.50
CA LEU A 3 12.03 17.83 26.14
C LEU A 3 11.07 19.04 26.06
N PRO A 4 11.34 20.03 25.19
CA PRO A 4 10.43 21.15 24.98
C PRO A 4 9.11 20.72 24.31
N ARG A 5 8.10 21.60 24.37
CA ARG A 5 6.78 21.37 23.77
C ARG A 5 6.90 21.15 22.25
N ARG A 6 6.20 20.15 21.73
CA ARG A 6 6.16 19.86 20.28
C ARG A 6 5.33 20.93 19.55
N ILE A 7 5.81 21.34 18.38
CA ILE A 7 5.02 22.17 17.46
C ILE A 7 4.01 21.24 16.75
N PRO A 8 2.70 21.51 16.83
CA PRO A 8 1.71 20.72 16.12
C PRO A 8 1.86 20.93 14.61
N LYS A 9 2.12 19.85 13.87
CA LYS A 9 2.14 19.90 12.40
C LYS A 9 0.70 19.86 11.88
N GLN A 10 0.29 20.86 11.12
CA GLN A 10 -0.98 20.82 10.40
C GLN A 10 -0.92 19.72 9.33
N ARG A 11 -1.94 18.86 9.28
CA ARG A 11 -2.06 17.80 8.27
C ARG A 11 -2.43 18.45 6.94
N ASN A 12 -1.56 18.37 5.94
CA ASN A 12 -1.90 18.83 4.60
C ASN A 12 -2.80 17.78 3.95
N ARG A 13 -3.92 18.18 3.34
CA ARG A 13 -4.86 17.26 2.67
C ARG A 13 -4.22 16.49 1.52
N SER A 14 -3.10 16.99 0.98
CA SER A 14 -2.27 16.31 -0.05
C SER A 14 -1.26 15.30 0.52
N ASP A 15 -1.13 15.17 1.85
CA ASP A 15 -0.29 14.15 2.46
C ASP A 15 -0.89 12.77 2.23
N ARG A 16 -0.05 11.81 1.82
CA ARG A 16 -0.47 10.42 1.67
C ARG A 16 -0.91 9.84 3.03
N TRP A 17 -1.94 9.01 3.04
CA TRP A 17 -2.33 8.30 4.26
C TRP A 17 -1.30 7.21 4.58
N ARG A 18 -0.94 7.09 5.86
CA ARG A 18 0.10 6.17 6.32
C ARG A 18 -0.39 5.40 7.52
N SER A 19 -0.14 4.09 7.54
CA SER A 19 -0.54 3.25 8.65
C SER A 19 0.40 2.08 8.83
N GLN A 20 1.10 2.06 9.96
CA GLN A 20 1.93 0.93 10.35
C GLN A 20 1.08 -0.31 10.60
N ALA A 21 -0.12 -0.16 11.16
CA ALA A 21 -1.02 -1.28 11.43
C ALA A 21 -1.46 -1.98 10.12
N HIS A 22 -1.80 -1.20 9.10
CA HIS A 22 -2.11 -1.75 7.78
C HIS A 22 -0.87 -2.39 7.14
N CYS A 23 0.27 -1.72 7.17
CA CYS A 23 1.53 -2.28 6.66
C CYS A 23 1.95 -3.59 7.36
N THR A 24 1.65 -3.76 8.64
CA THR A 24 1.92 -4.99 9.38
C THR A 24 0.92 -6.09 8.99
N PHE A 25 -0.36 -5.73 8.84
CA PHE A 25 -1.39 -6.64 8.32
C PHE A 25 -1.03 -7.16 6.91
N VAL A 26 -0.59 -6.30 5.99
CA VAL A 26 -0.16 -6.74 4.66
C VAL A 26 1.02 -7.73 4.75
N ARG A 27 2.01 -7.47 5.62
CA ARG A 27 3.16 -8.39 5.82
C ARG A 27 2.80 -9.74 6.45
N SER A 28 1.63 -9.87 7.06
CA SER A 28 1.21 -11.13 7.68
C SER A 28 0.53 -12.09 6.70
N HIS A 29 0.40 -11.73 5.42
CA HIS A 29 -0.15 -12.57 4.36
C HIS A 29 0.97 -13.17 3.51
N HIS A 30 0.72 -14.32 2.88
CA HIS A 30 1.60 -14.88 1.85
C HIS A 30 1.69 -13.99 0.62
N CYS A 31 2.58 -14.33 -0.31
CA CYS A 31 2.75 -13.59 -1.56
C CYS A 31 1.42 -13.58 -2.34
N SER A 32 1.08 -12.43 -2.94
CA SER A 32 -0.13 -12.30 -3.76
C SER A 32 -0.03 -13.03 -5.11
N VAL A 33 1.16 -13.53 -5.48
CA VAL A 33 1.34 -14.38 -6.66
C VAL A 33 0.81 -15.79 -6.35
N PRO A 34 -0.14 -16.33 -7.15
CA PRO A 34 -0.75 -17.62 -6.88
C PRO A 34 0.28 -18.76 -6.73
N GLY A 35 0.14 -19.53 -5.65
CA GLY A 35 1.03 -20.67 -5.36
C GLY A 35 2.42 -20.30 -4.84
N CYS A 36 2.68 -19.04 -4.51
CA CYS A 36 3.96 -18.61 -3.95
C CYS A 36 3.92 -18.48 -2.42
N ASP A 37 4.71 -19.32 -1.75
CA ASP A 37 4.89 -19.29 -0.29
C ASP A 37 6.25 -18.74 0.15
N ASN A 38 6.97 -18.06 -0.75
CA ASN A 38 8.29 -17.52 -0.45
C ASN A 38 8.23 -16.43 0.62
N MET A 39 9.26 -16.41 1.47
CA MET A 39 9.47 -15.44 2.54
C MET A 39 10.84 -14.75 2.37
N PRO A 40 11.07 -13.56 2.94
CA PRO A 40 10.13 -12.74 3.68
C PRO A 40 9.13 -11.99 2.77
N ILE A 41 8.01 -11.56 3.37
CA ILE A 41 6.99 -10.74 2.71
C ILE A 41 7.28 -9.25 2.95
N GLU A 42 7.20 -8.50 1.87
CA GLU A 42 7.36 -7.06 1.82
C GLU A 42 6.04 -6.38 1.47
N VAL A 43 5.93 -5.10 1.84
CA VAL A 43 4.78 -4.25 1.46
C VAL A 43 5.11 -3.60 0.14
N ALA A 44 4.50 -4.09 -0.93
CA ALA A 44 4.68 -3.57 -2.27
C ALA A 44 3.62 -2.51 -2.57
N HIS A 45 4.04 -1.29 -2.87
CA HIS A 45 3.12 -0.20 -3.24
C HIS A 45 2.74 -0.29 -4.72
N VAL A 46 1.44 -0.36 -4.99
CA VAL A 46 0.86 -0.26 -6.34
C VAL A 46 0.74 1.22 -6.70
N ARG A 47 1.46 1.65 -7.73
CA ARG A 47 1.58 3.06 -8.15
C ARG A 47 0.61 3.41 -9.28
N SER A 48 0.41 2.50 -10.23
CA SER A 48 -0.52 2.69 -11.33
C SER A 48 -1.95 2.86 -10.80
N GLY A 49 -2.63 3.93 -11.23
CA GLY A 49 -3.98 4.24 -10.75
C GLY A 49 -4.08 4.71 -9.29
N SER A 50 -2.95 4.95 -8.62
CA SER A 50 -2.93 5.38 -7.22
C SER A 50 -3.13 6.89 -7.03
N ASP A 51 -3.16 7.35 -5.77
CA ASP A 51 -3.23 8.77 -5.40
C ASP A 51 -1.87 9.49 -5.44
N ALA A 52 -0.82 8.84 -5.94
CA ALA A 52 0.50 9.44 -6.09
C ALA A 52 0.70 10.08 -7.46
N GLY A 53 1.02 11.38 -7.47
CA GLY A 53 1.67 12.02 -8.61
C GLY A 53 3.13 11.56 -8.79
N MET A 54 3.75 11.97 -9.90
CA MET A 54 5.14 11.62 -10.24
C MET A 54 6.11 11.87 -9.08
N GLY A 55 6.91 10.86 -8.72
CA GLY A 55 7.92 10.96 -7.66
C GLY A 55 7.39 10.83 -6.22
N ARG A 56 6.07 10.67 -6.00
CA ARG A 56 5.51 10.44 -4.65
C ARG A 56 5.24 8.97 -4.39
N LYS A 57 5.21 8.58 -3.11
CA LYS A 57 4.74 7.26 -2.70
C LYS A 57 3.21 7.29 -2.57
N PRO A 58 2.49 6.26 -3.03
CA PRO A 58 1.05 6.12 -2.78
C PRO A 58 0.73 6.09 -1.28
N SER A 59 -0.53 6.35 -0.96
CA SER A 59 -1.06 6.02 0.36
C SER A 59 -0.89 4.54 0.67
N ASP A 60 -0.68 4.19 1.94
CA ASP A 60 -0.36 2.81 2.33
C ASP A 60 -1.50 1.84 2.02
N TRP A 61 -2.74 2.29 1.79
CA TRP A 61 -3.84 1.42 1.33
C TRP A 61 -3.69 0.95 -0.12
N PHE A 62 -2.76 1.50 -0.91
CA PHE A 62 -2.40 0.99 -2.24
C PHE A 62 -1.23 0.01 -2.10
N THR A 63 -1.37 -1.00 -1.24
CA THR A 63 -0.31 -1.99 -1.02
C THR A 63 -0.82 -3.41 -1.08
N ILE A 64 0.05 -4.30 -1.53
CA ILE A 64 -0.16 -5.75 -1.60
C ILE A 64 1.00 -6.48 -0.91
N SER A 65 0.79 -7.74 -0.56
CA SER A 65 1.84 -8.63 -0.04
C SER A 65 2.62 -9.26 -1.19
N LEU A 66 3.94 -9.06 -1.25
CA LEU A 66 4.81 -9.79 -2.19
C LEU A 66 6.01 -10.35 -1.44
N CYS A 67 6.47 -11.55 -1.82
CA CYS A 67 7.78 -12.01 -1.39
C CYS A 67 8.87 -11.12 -2.00
N ARG A 68 10.07 -11.13 -1.41
CA ARG A 68 11.21 -10.33 -1.89
C ARG A 68 11.51 -10.52 -3.38
N ASP A 69 11.41 -11.76 -3.89
CA ASP A 69 11.71 -12.07 -5.29
C ASP A 69 10.68 -11.45 -6.23
N HIS A 70 9.39 -11.64 -5.96
CA HIS A 70 8.30 -11.08 -6.76
C HIS A 70 8.21 -9.55 -6.62
N HIS A 71 8.54 -8.98 -5.46
CA HIS A 71 8.61 -7.53 -5.31
C HIS A 71 9.76 -6.94 -6.13
N SER A 72 10.92 -7.62 -6.15
CA SER A 72 12.05 -7.24 -7.00
C SER A 72 11.69 -7.38 -8.49
N GLU A 73 11.03 -8.47 -8.87
CA GLU A 73 10.53 -8.68 -10.23
C GLU A 73 9.58 -7.56 -10.65
N GLN A 74 8.59 -7.22 -9.83
CA GLN A 74 7.66 -6.11 -10.09
C GLN A 74 8.40 -4.80 -10.38
N HIS A 75 9.44 -4.47 -9.60
CA HIS A 75 10.26 -3.30 -9.85
C HIS A 75 11.04 -3.37 -11.18
N ASN A 76 11.51 -4.57 -11.56
CA ASN A 76 12.33 -4.76 -12.75
C ASN A 76 11.52 -4.76 -14.05
N VAL A 77 10.35 -5.41 -14.07
CA VAL A 77 9.53 -5.57 -15.29
C VAL A 77 8.40 -4.54 -15.40
N GLY A 78 8.13 -3.81 -14.31
CA GLY A 78 7.01 -2.89 -14.21
C GLY A 78 5.70 -3.57 -13.83
N GLU A 79 4.79 -2.80 -13.22
CA GLU A 79 3.52 -3.30 -12.66
C GLU A 79 2.62 -3.98 -13.69
N ALA A 80 2.49 -3.40 -14.90
CA ALA A 80 1.65 -3.97 -15.95
C ALA A 80 2.14 -5.35 -16.42
N SER A 81 3.44 -5.47 -16.74
CA SER A 81 4.05 -6.73 -17.17
C SER A 81 4.02 -7.79 -16.06
N PHE A 82 4.21 -7.37 -14.81
CA PHE A 82 4.13 -8.25 -13.64
C PHE A 82 2.70 -8.79 -13.45
N ALA A 83 1.70 -7.91 -13.54
CA ALA A 83 0.28 -8.27 -13.45
C ALA A 83 -0.11 -9.27 -14.54
N GLU A 84 0.27 -9.01 -15.79
CA GLU A 84 0.01 -9.90 -16.93
C GLU A 84 0.67 -11.28 -16.75
N ARG A 85 1.95 -11.30 -16.35
CA ARG A 85 2.73 -12.54 -16.18
C ARG A 85 2.13 -13.47 -15.13
N HIS A 86 1.67 -12.91 -14.02
CA HIS A 86 1.15 -13.68 -12.88
C HIS A 86 -0.37 -13.79 -12.86
N GLY A 87 -1.07 -13.18 -13.82
CA GLY A 87 -2.52 -13.22 -13.94
C GLY A 87 -3.24 -12.58 -12.76
N ILE A 88 -2.71 -11.46 -12.23
CA ILE A 88 -3.26 -10.77 -11.06
C ILE A 88 -3.66 -9.32 -11.39
N ASP A 89 -4.69 -8.82 -10.71
CA ASP A 89 -5.03 -7.39 -10.72
C ASP A 89 -4.49 -6.72 -9.45
N LEU A 90 -3.42 -5.93 -9.62
CA LEU A 90 -2.73 -5.26 -8.51
C LEU A 90 -3.64 -4.27 -7.77
N HIS A 91 -4.52 -3.57 -8.50
CA HIS A 91 -5.38 -2.55 -7.90
C HIS A 91 -6.56 -3.19 -7.18
N ALA A 92 -7.13 -4.27 -7.73
CA ALA A 92 -8.15 -5.07 -7.04
C ALA A 92 -7.59 -5.68 -5.76
N LEU A 93 -6.41 -6.31 -5.81
CA LEU A 93 -5.74 -6.86 -4.62
C LEU A 93 -5.50 -5.78 -3.55
N ALA A 94 -4.98 -4.62 -3.94
CA ALA A 94 -4.78 -3.51 -2.99
C ALA A 94 -6.11 -3.06 -2.35
N ALA A 95 -7.21 -3.03 -3.11
CA ALA A 95 -8.53 -2.72 -2.60
C ALA A 95 -9.05 -3.77 -1.60
N GLU A 96 -8.79 -5.06 -1.86
CA GLU A 96 -9.10 -6.16 -0.93
C GLU A 96 -8.29 -6.03 0.37
N PHE A 97 -6.98 -5.82 0.29
CA PHE A 97 -6.14 -5.56 1.47
C PHE A 97 -6.63 -4.35 2.27
N ALA A 98 -7.06 -3.29 1.59
CA ALA A 98 -7.62 -2.11 2.24
C ALA A 98 -8.96 -2.40 2.94
N ALA A 99 -9.81 -3.25 2.35
CA ALA A 99 -11.12 -3.60 2.88
C ALA A 99 -11.06 -4.51 4.11
N GLU A 100 -10.10 -5.44 4.14
CA GLU A 100 -9.87 -6.40 5.24
C GLU A 100 -8.91 -5.88 6.32
N SER A 101 -8.27 -4.74 6.05
CA SER A 101 -7.36 -4.07 6.98
C SER A 101 -7.98 -3.86 8.37
N PRO A 102 -7.22 -3.98 9.46
CA PRO A 102 -7.66 -3.53 10.80
C PRO A 102 -7.96 -2.01 10.85
N LYS A 103 -7.60 -1.27 9.80
CA LYS A 103 -7.90 0.15 9.60
C LYS A 103 -8.93 0.41 8.50
N ALA A 104 -9.68 -0.60 8.05
CA ALA A 104 -10.61 -0.46 6.93
C ALA A 104 -11.64 0.67 7.10
N ALA A 105 -12.19 0.87 8.31
CA ALA A 105 -13.12 1.98 8.57
C ALA A 105 -12.46 3.36 8.38
N GLU A 106 -11.22 3.51 8.84
CA GLU A 106 -10.42 4.73 8.68
C GLU A 106 -10.07 4.97 7.20
N ILE A 107 -9.65 3.92 6.49
CA ILE A 107 -9.33 3.96 5.06
C ILE A 107 -10.56 4.41 4.26
N ARG A 108 -11.74 3.81 4.50
CA ARG A 108 -12.98 4.18 3.82
C ARG A 108 -13.36 5.64 4.03
N LEU A 109 -13.20 6.14 5.26
CA LEU A 109 -13.46 7.54 5.57
C LEU A 109 -12.52 8.46 4.79
N GLU A 110 -11.22 8.22 4.87
CA GLU A 110 -10.20 9.05 4.20
C GLU A 110 -10.34 8.98 2.67
N GLN A 111 -10.64 7.81 2.09
CA GLN A 111 -10.94 7.68 0.65
C GLN A 111 -12.19 8.48 0.24
N LYS A 112 -13.25 8.48 1.05
CA LYS A 112 -14.46 9.29 0.79
C LYS A 112 -14.13 10.78 0.85
N GLU A 113 -13.36 11.22 1.84
CA GLU A 113 -12.96 12.63 1.99
C GLU A 113 -12.10 13.15 0.83
N ARG A 114 -11.28 12.28 0.22
CA ARG A 114 -10.43 12.62 -0.94
C ARG A 114 -11.16 12.59 -2.28
N ARG A 115 -12.20 11.77 -2.42
CA ARG A 115 -13.01 11.71 -3.65
C ARG A 115 -13.97 12.90 -3.78
N HIS A 116 -14.41 13.47 -2.66
CA HIS A 116 -15.37 14.57 -2.61
C HIS A 116 -14.74 15.93 -2.28
N GLY A 117 -13.41 16.03 -2.23
CA GLY A 117 -12.67 17.26 -1.95
C GLY A 117 -11.85 17.69 -3.15
#